data_AF-A0A970JHU9-F1
#
_entry.id   AF-A0A970JHU9-F1
#
_cell.length_a   1.000
_cell.length_b   1.000
_cell.length_c   1.000
_cell.angle_alpha   90.00
_cell.angle_beta   90.00
_cell.angle_gamma   90.00
#
_symmetry.space_group_name_H-M   'P 1'
#
loop_
_entity.id
_entity.type
_entity.pdbx_description
1 polymer ?
#
loop_
_entity_poly.entity_id
_entity_poly.type
_entity_poly.pdbx_seq_one_letter_code
_entity_poly.pdbx_strand_id
1 'polypeptide(L)'
;SLLQELMRHPYFEEKPPKSTGRELFGREFSERLLQESRCSPEDLVATVTAFTAESIADQYRRFVLPFTETIDRVVVAGGGSRNPTLLRMIQERVGCPVYVHDDFGISSDAKEAVAFALMAVAAVERRANNVPRATGAYRRTVLGKIVYPGEA
;
A
#
# COMPACT_ATOMS: atom_id res chain seq x y z
N SER A 1 22.51 -5.82 -7.37
CA SER A 1 21.77 -4.93 -8.29
C SER A 1 21.18 -3.77 -7.51
N LEU A 2 20.79 -2.67 -8.16
CA LEU A 2 20.13 -1.54 -7.50
C LEU A 2 18.85 -1.98 -6.75
N LEU A 3 18.10 -2.93 -7.32
CA LEU A 3 16.94 -3.53 -6.64
C LEU A 3 17.29 -4.13 -5.26
N GLN A 4 18.38 -4.90 -5.16
CA GLN A 4 18.79 -5.51 -3.90
C GLN A 4 19.23 -4.46 -2.86
N GLU A 5 19.83 -3.36 -3.32
CA GLU A 5 20.20 -2.24 -2.46
C GLU A 5 18.96 -1.53 -1.90
N LEU A 6 17.99 -1.23 -2.75
CA LEU A 6 16.71 -0.64 -2.33
C LEU A 6 15.96 -1.50 -1.31
N MET A 7 15.96 -2.82 -1.51
CA MET A 7 15.32 -3.78 -0.61
C MET A 7 16.00 -3.89 0.76
N ARG A 8 17.23 -3.37 0.93
CA ARG A 8 17.93 -3.31 2.22
C ARG A 8 17.56 -2.09 3.07
N HIS A 9 16.64 -1.25 2.61
CA HIS A 9 16.19 -0.11 3.39
C HIS A 9 15.62 -0.58 4.75
N PRO A 10 16.05 -0.01 5.91
CA PRO A 10 15.67 -0.49 7.25
C PRO A 10 14.16 -0.62 7.49
N TYR A 11 13.36 0.26 6.87
CA TYR A 11 11.89 0.21 6.92
C TYR A 11 11.30 -1.17 6.56
N PHE A 12 11.91 -1.91 5.64
CA PHE A 12 11.39 -3.23 5.25
C PHE A 12 11.63 -4.30 6.31
N GLU A 13 12.60 -4.11 7.21
CA GLU A 13 12.90 -5.01 8.31
C GLU A 13 11.90 -4.86 9.47
N GLU A 14 11.35 -3.66 9.67
CA GLU A 14 10.39 -3.35 10.72
C GLU A 14 9.15 -4.27 10.69
N LYS A 15 8.65 -4.66 11.87
CA LYS A 15 7.44 -5.47 12.02
C LYS A 15 6.18 -4.58 12.04
N PRO A 16 5.03 -5.04 11.51
CA PRO A 16 3.76 -4.35 11.71
C PRO A 16 3.40 -4.21 13.21
N PRO A 17 2.66 -3.16 13.62
CA PRO A 17 2.09 -2.09 12.79
C PRO A 17 3.15 -1.07 12.35
N LYS A 18 3.14 -0.71 11.06
CA LYS A 18 4.05 0.30 10.49
C LYS A 18 3.39 1.06 9.35
N SER A 19 3.80 2.30 9.14
CA SER A 19 3.34 3.18 8.06
C SER A 19 4.50 4.03 7.56
N THR A 20 4.41 4.52 6.33
CA THR A 20 5.39 5.42 5.74
C THR A 20 4.71 6.33 4.72
N GLY A 21 5.43 7.35 4.28
CA GLY A 21 5.05 8.28 3.23
C GLY A 21 6.27 8.95 2.60
N ARG A 22 6.10 10.22 2.24
CA ARG A 22 7.09 11.01 1.50
C ARG A 22 8.30 11.38 2.34
N GLU A 23 8.23 11.21 3.65
CA GLU A 23 9.34 11.40 4.56
C GLU A 23 10.46 10.36 4.38
N LEU A 24 10.13 9.14 3.92
CA LEU A 24 11.14 8.11 3.60
C LEU A 24 11.30 7.92 2.08
N PHE A 25 10.19 7.91 1.33
CA PHE A 25 10.16 7.56 -0.09
C PHE A 25 9.62 8.72 -0.96
N GLY A 26 10.04 9.95 -0.62
CA GLY A 26 9.63 11.17 -1.32
C GLY A 26 10.64 11.67 -2.33
N ARG A 27 10.67 13.00 -2.49
CA ARG A 27 11.50 13.70 -3.48
C ARG A 27 12.99 13.41 -3.29
N GLU A 28 13.48 13.50 -2.06
CA GLU A 28 14.90 13.30 -1.74
C GLU A 28 15.37 11.88 -2.10
N PHE A 29 14.53 10.88 -1.83
CA PHE A 29 14.80 9.49 -2.22
C PHE A 29 14.95 9.35 -3.74
N SER A 30 14.02 9.95 -4.50
CA SER A 30 14.04 9.91 -5.96
C SER A 30 15.22 10.69 -6.56
N GLU A 31 15.54 11.87 -6.02
CA GLU A 31 16.68 12.69 -6.47
C GLU A 31 18.00 11.96 -6.23
N ARG A 32 18.17 11.34 -5.06
CA ARG A 32 19.34 10.50 -4.76
C ARG A 32 19.46 9.36 -5.76
N LEU A 33 18.37 8.63 -6.03
CA LEU A 33 18.39 7.54 -7.01
C LEU A 33 18.77 8.01 -8.41
N LEU A 34 18.28 9.17 -8.85
CA LEU A 34 18.61 9.74 -10.15
C LEU A 34 20.09 10.15 -10.24
N GLN A 35 20.68 10.62 -9.14
CA GLN A 35 22.08 11.04 -9.09
C GLN A 35 23.07 9.87 -8.97
N GLU A 36 22.72 8.85 -8.17
CA GLU A 36 23.63 7.75 -7.83
C GLU A 36 23.50 6.55 -8.78
N SER A 37 22.36 6.43 -9.46
CA SER A 37 22.14 5.35 -10.43
C SER A 37 23.08 5.47 -11.62
N ARG A 38 23.69 4.34 -11.99
CA ARG A 38 24.47 4.19 -13.23
C ARG A 38 23.67 3.55 -14.36
N CYS A 39 22.39 3.29 -14.13
CA CYS A 39 21.48 2.69 -15.09
C CYS A 39 20.94 3.75 -16.05
N SER A 40 20.45 3.32 -17.23
CA SER A 40 19.66 4.22 -18.07
C SER A 40 18.37 4.65 -17.35
N PRO A 41 17.72 5.75 -17.75
CA PRO A 41 16.43 6.13 -17.21
C PRO A 41 15.37 5.02 -17.30
N GLU A 42 15.35 4.25 -18.39
CA GLU A 42 14.44 3.14 -18.60
C GLU A 42 14.68 2.01 -17.58
N ASP A 43 15.94 1.63 -17.40
CA ASP A 43 16.33 0.62 -16.42
C ASP A 43 16.04 1.08 -14.98
N LEU A 44 16.18 2.37 -14.70
CA LEU A 44 15.85 2.94 -13.40
C LEU A 44 14.34 2.85 -13.13
N VAL A 45 13.50 3.24 -14.09
CA VAL A 45 12.02 3.12 -13.99
C VAL A 45 11.60 1.66 -13.83
N ALA A 46 12.19 0.75 -14.60
CA ALA A 46 11.96 -0.68 -14.47
C ALA A 46 12.37 -1.19 -13.08
N THR A 47 13.51 -0.73 -12.55
CA THR A 47 14.03 -1.12 -11.24
C THR A 47 13.14 -0.64 -10.11
N VAL A 48 12.68 0.63 -10.11
CA VAL A 48 11.80 1.14 -9.05
C VAL A 48 10.39 0.51 -9.11
N THR A 49 9.94 0.14 -10.31
CA THR A 49 8.70 -0.65 -10.48
C THR A 49 8.87 -2.04 -9.89
N ALA A 50 9.98 -2.71 -10.19
CA ALA A 50 10.31 -4.02 -9.64
C ALA A 50 10.51 -3.98 -8.12
N PHE A 51 11.09 -2.90 -7.59
CA PHE A 51 11.23 -2.65 -6.15
C PHE A 51 9.88 -2.53 -5.45
N THR A 52 8.93 -1.84 -6.06
CA THR A 52 7.54 -1.77 -5.54
C THR A 52 6.91 -3.16 -5.50
N ALA A 53 7.03 -3.95 -6.58
CA ALA A 53 6.48 -5.32 -6.60
C ALA A 53 7.18 -6.27 -5.61
N GLU A 54 8.51 -6.19 -5.51
CA GLU A 54 9.31 -7.02 -4.59
C GLU A 54 9.02 -6.68 -3.13
N SER A 55 8.90 -5.40 -2.79
CA SER A 55 8.55 -5.00 -1.43
C SER A 55 7.18 -5.52 -1.03
N ILE A 56 6.16 -5.46 -1.90
CA ILE A 56 4.84 -6.05 -1.61
C ILE A 56 4.95 -7.56 -1.35
N ALA A 57 5.59 -8.29 -2.25
CA ALA A 57 5.72 -9.75 -2.14
C ALA A 57 6.55 -10.16 -0.91
N ASP A 58 7.64 -9.46 -0.62
CA ASP A 58 8.46 -9.70 0.56
C ASP A 58 7.68 -9.53 1.86
N GLN A 59 6.88 -8.47 1.97
CA GLN A 59 6.06 -8.25 3.17
C GLN A 59 4.96 -9.32 3.31
N TYR A 60 4.41 -9.83 2.19
CA TYR A 60 3.48 -10.97 2.22
C TYR A 60 4.19 -12.24 2.72
N ARG A 61 5.38 -12.54 2.19
CA ARG A 61 6.20 -13.67 2.64
C ARG A 61 6.51 -13.61 4.14
N ARG A 62 6.84 -12.42 4.66
CA ARG A 62 7.26 -12.25 6.06
C ARG A 62 6.10 -12.17 7.05
N PHE A 63 4.96 -11.61 6.65
CA PHE A 63 3.90 -11.21 7.61
C PHE A 63 2.50 -11.74 7.29
N VAL A 64 2.29 -12.37 6.13
CA VAL A 64 1.00 -12.97 5.76
C VAL A 64 1.12 -14.50 5.71
N LEU A 65 2.05 -15.03 4.92
CA LEU A 65 2.23 -16.49 4.73
C LEU A 65 2.53 -17.27 6.03
N PRO A 66 3.12 -16.71 7.10
CA PRO A 66 3.21 -17.44 8.37
C PRO A 66 1.85 -17.73 9.04
N PHE A 67 0.77 -17.09 8.59
CA PHE A 67 -0.57 -17.21 9.18
C PHE A 67 -1.60 -17.83 8.22
N THR A 68 -1.21 -18.19 6.99
CA THR A 68 -2.09 -18.83 6.00
C THR A 68 -1.26 -19.74 5.10
N GLU A 69 -1.83 -20.88 4.71
CA GLU A 69 -1.15 -21.84 3.83
C GLU A 69 -1.02 -21.30 2.39
N THR A 70 -2.03 -20.56 1.93
CA THR A 70 -2.08 -19.97 0.59
C THR A 70 -2.69 -18.57 0.60
N ILE A 71 -2.42 -17.82 -0.47
CA ILE A 71 -3.15 -16.60 -0.83
C ILE A 71 -3.89 -16.91 -2.13
N ASP A 72 -5.23 -16.95 -2.10
CA ASP A 72 -6.00 -17.34 -3.27
C ASP A 72 -6.03 -16.27 -4.36
N ARG A 73 -5.99 -15.00 -3.95
CA ARG A 73 -5.99 -13.83 -4.83
C ARG A 73 -5.55 -12.57 -4.12
N VAL A 74 -5.02 -11.62 -4.90
CA VAL A 74 -4.73 -10.25 -4.47
C VAL A 74 -5.65 -9.29 -5.23
N VAL A 75 -6.20 -8.29 -4.54
CA VAL A 75 -7.04 -7.24 -5.16
C VAL A 75 -6.36 -5.89 -4.95
N VAL A 76 -6.02 -5.22 -6.05
CA VAL A 76 -5.27 -3.96 -6.07
C VAL A 76 -6.20 -2.77 -6.33
N ALA A 77 -5.99 -1.68 -5.61
CA ALA A 77 -6.71 -0.42 -5.77
C ALA A 77 -5.75 0.76 -6.04
N GLY A 78 -6.30 1.95 -6.27
CA GLY A 78 -5.54 3.19 -6.45
C GLY A 78 -4.80 3.26 -7.77
N GLY A 79 -4.03 4.33 -7.99
CA GLY A 79 -3.40 4.61 -9.29
C GLY A 79 -2.45 3.53 -9.81
N GLY A 80 -1.85 2.73 -8.92
CA GLY A 80 -0.98 1.61 -9.30
C GLY A 80 -1.70 0.49 -10.05
N SER A 81 -3.02 0.36 -9.87
CA SER A 81 -3.87 -0.59 -10.61
C SER A 81 -3.86 -0.35 -12.13
N ARG A 82 -3.52 0.87 -12.58
CA ARG A 82 -3.40 1.21 -14.01
C ARG A 82 -2.06 0.86 -14.63
N ASN A 83 -1.09 0.36 -13.85
CA ASN A 83 0.23 0.01 -14.35
C ASN A 83 0.28 -1.51 -14.63
N PRO A 84 0.11 -1.96 -15.89
CA PRO A 84 0.09 -3.39 -16.22
C PRO A 84 1.43 -4.07 -15.94
N THR A 85 2.54 -3.34 -16.08
CA THR A 85 3.88 -3.87 -15.75
C THR A 85 4.02 -4.15 -14.26
N LEU A 86 3.56 -3.22 -13.41
CA LEU A 86 3.55 -3.41 -11.96
C LEU A 86 2.66 -4.59 -11.55
N LEU A 87 1.44 -4.67 -12.09
CA LEU A 87 0.51 -5.76 -11.77
C LEU A 87 1.09 -7.13 -12.16
N ARG A 88 1.67 -7.24 -13.36
CA ARG A 88 2.37 -8.46 -13.80
C ARG A 88 3.51 -8.82 -12.85
N MET A 89 4.35 -7.85 -12.50
CA MET A 89 5.48 -8.04 -11.59
C MET A 89 5.05 -8.45 -10.17
N ILE A 90 3.91 -7.94 -9.68
CA ILE A 90 3.32 -8.37 -8.41
C ILE A 90 2.86 -9.81 -8.55
N GLN A 91 2.06 -10.14 -9.56
CA GLN A 91 1.52 -11.48 -9.80
C GLN A 91 2.62 -12.55 -9.85
N GLU A 92 3.69 -12.30 -10.59
CA GLU A 92 4.85 -13.19 -10.71
C GLU A 92 5.50 -13.48 -9.34
N ARG A 93 5.52 -12.50 -8.43
CA ARG A 93 6.20 -12.62 -7.13
C ARG A 93 5.30 -13.16 -6.02
N VAL A 94 4.02 -12.84 -6.04
CA VAL A 94 3.06 -13.34 -5.05
C VAL A 94 2.57 -14.76 -5.38
N GLY A 95 2.71 -15.21 -6.63
CA GLY A 95 2.40 -16.58 -7.03
C GLY A 95 0.91 -16.91 -7.05
N CYS A 96 0.03 -15.89 -7.07
CA CYS A 96 -1.42 -16.05 -7.13
C CYS A 96 -2.05 -14.97 -8.04
N PRO A 97 -3.28 -15.17 -8.53
CA PRO A 97 -3.97 -14.20 -9.37
C PRO A 97 -4.07 -12.80 -8.74
N VAL A 98 -3.76 -11.78 -9.54
CA VAL A 98 -3.92 -10.37 -9.16
C VAL A 98 -5.08 -9.77 -9.93
N TYR A 99 -6.03 -9.20 -9.21
CA TYR A 99 -7.19 -8.49 -9.74
C TYR A 99 -7.10 -7.01 -9.38
N VAL A 100 -7.87 -6.19 -10.09
CA VAL A 100 -8.16 -4.81 -9.69
C VAL A 100 -9.57 -4.74 -9.11
N HIS A 101 -9.88 -3.69 -8.35
CA HIS A 101 -11.23 -3.53 -7.82
C HIS A 101 -12.30 -3.47 -8.92
N ASP A 102 -11.94 -2.94 -10.10
CA ASP A 102 -12.83 -2.78 -11.25
C ASP A 102 -13.34 -4.14 -11.78
N ASP A 103 -12.56 -5.21 -11.62
CA ASP A 103 -12.97 -6.59 -11.97
C ASP A 103 -14.18 -7.06 -11.14
N PHE A 104 -14.44 -6.41 -10.00
CA PHE A 104 -15.55 -6.68 -9.09
C PHE A 104 -16.62 -5.57 -9.12
N GLY A 105 -16.58 -4.67 -10.11
CA GLY A 105 -17.54 -3.58 -10.24
C GLY A 105 -17.37 -2.44 -9.23
N ILE A 106 -16.22 -2.37 -8.55
CA ILE A 106 -15.87 -1.29 -7.62
C ILE A 106 -14.76 -0.48 -8.26
N SER A 107 -14.91 0.84 -8.37
CA SER A 107 -13.83 1.66 -8.95
C SER A 107 -12.57 1.63 -8.07
N SER A 108 -11.43 1.30 -8.67
CA SER A 108 -10.12 1.33 -7.98
C SER A 108 -9.77 2.73 -7.45
N ASP A 109 -10.21 3.80 -8.12
CA ASP A 109 -9.98 5.18 -7.69
C ASP A 109 -10.92 5.58 -6.54
N ALA A 110 -12.16 5.09 -6.54
CA ALA A 110 -13.16 5.47 -5.54
C ALA A 110 -12.96 4.76 -4.19
N LYS A 111 -12.20 3.67 -4.15
CA LYS A 111 -12.05 2.80 -2.96
C LYS A 111 -11.69 3.56 -1.68
N GLU A 112 -10.79 4.54 -1.74
CA GLU A 112 -10.43 5.34 -0.57
C GLU A 112 -11.53 6.33 -0.15
N ALA A 113 -12.18 6.99 -1.11
CA ALA A 113 -13.32 7.87 -0.83
C ALA A 113 -14.48 7.11 -0.18
N VAL A 114 -14.79 5.90 -0.69
CA VAL A 114 -15.81 5.01 -0.09
C VAL A 114 -15.41 4.61 1.33
N ALA A 115 -14.13 4.31 1.58
CA ALA A 115 -13.65 3.99 2.93
C ALA A 115 -13.89 5.17 3.90
N PHE A 116 -13.61 6.41 3.50
CA PHE A 116 -13.91 7.59 4.31
C PHE A 116 -15.42 7.79 4.55
N ALA A 117 -16.26 7.54 3.54
CA ALA A 117 -17.71 7.59 3.70
C ALA A 117 -18.21 6.56 4.74
N LEU A 118 -17.69 5.33 4.70
CA LEU A 118 -17.99 4.30 5.70
C LEU A 118 -17.50 4.70 7.10
N MET A 119 -16.31 5.31 7.20
CA MET A 119 -15.79 5.82 8.47
C MET A 119 -16.69 6.94 9.04
N ALA A 120 -17.23 7.82 8.18
CA ALA A 120 -18.15 8.87 8.56
C ALA A 120 -19.48 8.31 9.08
N VAL A 121 -20.07 7.32 8.38
CA VAL A 121 -21.27 6.61 8.85
C VAL A 121 -21.01 5.99 10.23
N ALA A 122 -19.89 5.28 10.40
CA ALA A 122 -19.52 4.70 11.68
C ALA A 122 -19.35 5.76 12.78
N ALA A 123 -18.81 6.94 12.45
CA ALA A 123 -18.66 8.03 13.40
C ALA A 123 -20.01 8.58 13.87
N VAL A 124 -20.96 8.79 12.94
CA VAL A 124 -22.33 9.23 13.25
C VAL A 124 -23.06 8.19 14.11
N GLU A 125 -22.89 6.90 13.82
CA GLU A 125 -23.47 5.79 14.58
C GLU A 125 -22.71 5.46 15.87
N ARG A 126 -21.63 6.19 16.19
CA ARG A 126 -20.74 5.95 17.35
C ARG A 126 -20.16 4.53 17.39
N ARG A 127 -19.89 3.95 16.22
CA ARG A 127 -19.23 2.66 16.04
C ARG A 127 -17.74 2.87 15.82
N ALA A 128 -16.92 2.10 16.53
CA ALA A 128 -15.47 2.15 16.35
C ALA A 128 -15.08 1.75 14.92
N ASN A 129 -14.23 2.56 14.28
CA ASN A 129 -13.87 2.44 12.86
C ASN A 129 -12.34 2.34 12.64
N ASN A 130 -11.59 2.06 13.71
CA ASN A 130 -10.18 1.65 13.63
C ASN A 130 -10.01 0.15 13.85
N VAL A 131 -8.88 -0.38 13.39
CA VAL A 131 -8.47 -1.78 13.66
C VAL A 131 -7.19 -1.74 14.51
N PRO A 132 -7.29 -1.92 15.84
CA PRO A 132 -6.14 -1.85 16.76
C PRO A 132 -4.92 -2.69 16.32
N ARG A 133 -5.16 -3.92 15.84
CA ARG A 133 -4.11 -4.82 15.36
C ARG A 133 -3.38 -4.30 14.11
N ALA A 134 -4.00 -3.41 13.33
CA ALA A 134 -3.39 -2.82 12.15
C ALA A 134 -2.67 -1.51 12.47
N THR A 135 -3.13 -0.75 13.47
CA THR A 135 -2.63 0.61 13.76
C THR A 135 -1.75 0.72 15.01
N GLY A 136 -1.71 -0.32 15.86
CA GLY A 136 -1.06 -0.25 17.17
C GLY A 136 -1.83 0.53 18.24
N ALA A 137 -3.10 0.87 17.98
CA ALA A 137 -3.92 1.58 18.96
C ALA A 137 -4.22 0.66 20.16
N TYR A 138 -4.19 1.21 21.39
CA TYR A 138 -4.50 0.47 22.61
C TYR A 138 -5.94 -0.07 22.65
N ARG A 139 -6.89 0.62 22.01
CA ARG A 139 -8.31 0.25 22.01
C ARG A 139 -9.01 0.58 20.70
N ARG A 140 -10.17 -0.04 20.50
CA ARG A 140 -11.14 0.37 19.48
C ARG A 140 -11.70 1.74 19.85
N THR A 141 -11.74 2.64 18.88
CA THR A 141 -12.12 4.05 19.03
C THR A 141 -12.93 4.50 17.81
N VAL A 142 -13.86 5.43 18.03
CA VAL A 142 -14.54 6.15 16.95
C VAL A 142 -13.61 7.25 16.45
N LEU A 143 -13.14 7.13 15.21
CA LEU A 143 -12.34 8.15 14.55
C LEU A 143 -13.24 9.15 13.81
N GLY A 144 -12.81 10.40 13.76
CA GLY A 144 -13.51 11.50 13.07
C GLY A 144 -13.93 12.62 14.02
N LYS A 145 -14.19 13.80 13.45
CA LYS A 145 -14.76 14.95 14.15
C LYS A 145 -15.96 15.44 13.35
N ILE A 146 -17.13 15.51 13.99
CA ILE A 146 -18.34 16.03 13.36
C ILE A 146 -18.29 17.55 13.45
N VAL A 147 -18.33 18.20 12.30
CA VAL A 147 -18.45 19.66 12.17
C VAL A 147 -19.81 19.91 11.53
N TYR A 148 -20.71 20.56 12.26
CA TYR A 148 -22.00 20.96 11.72
C TYR A 148 -21.82 22.15 10.78
N PRO A 149 -22.60 22.24 9.69
CA PRO A 149 -22.59 23.43 8.84
C PRO A 149 -22.95 24.66 9.68
N GLY A 150 -22.35 25.80 9.36
CA GLY A 150 -22.77 27.07 9.94
C GLY A 150 -24.20 27.40 9.53
N GLU A 151 -24.94 28.09 10.39
CA GLU A 151 -26.21 28.69 10.01
C GLU A 151 -25.94 29.71 8.90
N ALA A 152 -26.73 29.66 7.82
CA ALA A 152 -26.64 30.59 6.70
C ALA A 152 -27.21 31.97 7.07
#